data_AF-A0A3B0Y543-F1
#
_entry.id   AF-A0A3B0Y543-F1
#
_cell.length_a   1.000
_cell.length_b   1.000
_cell.length_c   1.000
_cell.angle_alpha   90.00
_cell.angle_beta   90.00
_cell.angle_gamma   90.00
#
_symmetry.space_group_name_H-M   'P 1'
#
loop_
_entity.id
_entity.type
_entity.pdbx_description
1 polymer ?
#
loop_
_entity_poly.entity_id
_entity_poly.type
_entity_poly.pdbx_seq_one_letter_code
_entity_poly.pdbx_strand_id
1 'polypeptide(L)'
;MRHYEIVFLVHPDQSEQVPAMIERYRSTIETGGGKIHRLEDWGRRQLAYPIQKLAKAHYVLMNVECGTEELKELESAFRFNDAVLRNLIVVRKEAVTDASLLVKRADDREERPRPVADAPATDESATDESVTAESDEAPAVEAAPEADSGDAAEATSSAE
;
A
#
# COMPACT_ATOMS: atom_id res chain seq x y z
N MET A 1 14.53 -29.05 -16.02
CA MET A 1 13.66 -27.95 -15.55
C MET A 1 13.65 -26.85 -16.59
N ARG A 2 12.69 -25.94 -16.56
CA ARG A 2 12.62 -24.81 -17.50
C ARG A 2 12.73 -23.51 -16.71
N HIS A 3 13.20 -22.45 -17.38
CA HIS A 3 13.24 -21.12 -16.80
C HIS A 3 11.93 -20.40 -17.07
N TYR A 4 11.40 -19.74 -16.04
CA TYR A 4 10.21 -18.93 -16.11
C TYR A 4 10.50 -17.56 -15.51
N GLU A 5 9.89 -16.55 -16.11
CA GLU A 5 9.78 -15.21 -15.55
C GLU A 5 8.33 -14.98 -15.15
N ILE A 6 8.14 -14.65 -13.88
CA ILE A 6 6.85 -14.51 -13.26
C ILE A 6 6.74 -13.08 -12.75
N VAL A 7 5.74 -12.37 -13.27
CA VAL A 7 5.38 -11.03 -12.79
C VAL A 7 3.97 -11.11 -12.24
N PHE A 8 3.77 -10.66 -11.02
CA PHE A 8 2.43 -10.58 -10.45
C PHE A 8 2.19 -9.24 -9.76
N LEU A 9 0.92 -8.85 -9.75
CA LEU A 9 0.42 -7.60 -9.22
C LEU A 9 -0.42 -7.92 -7.99
N VAL A 10 -0.07 -7.33 -6.85
CA VAL A 10 -0.79 -7.49 -5.59
C VAL A 10 -1.60 -6.23 -5.29
N HIS A 11 -2.73 -6.42 -4.62
CA HIS A 11 -3.57 -5.34 -4.11
C HIS A 11 -2.74 -4.38 -3.24
N PRO A 12 -2.87 -3.05 -3.41
CA PRO A 12 -2.04 -2.07 -2.69
C PRO A 12 -2.19 -2.14 -1.16
N ASP A 13 -3.36 -2.53 -0.66
CA ASP A 13 -3.62 -2.66 0.79
C ASP A 13 -2.95 -3.89 1.41
N GLN A 14 -2.63 -4.91 0.62
CA GLN A 14 -1.94 -6.12 1.08
C GLN A 14 -0.42 -6.05 0.87
N SER A 15 0.12 -4.84 0.67
CA SER A 15 1.54 -4.61 0.41
C SER A 15 2.44 -5.14 1.54
N GLU A 16 1.98 -5.13 2.78
CA GLU A 16 2.76 -5.62 3.94
C GLU A 16 2.85 -7.15 3.98
N GLN A 17 1.93 -7.85 3.33
CA GLN A 17 1.90 -9.32 3.28
C GLN A 17 2.78 -9.89 2.15
N VAL A 18 3.25 -9.04 1.24
CA VAL A 18 4.02 -9.44 0.06
C VAL A 18 5.29 -10.23 0.43
N PRO A 19 6.13 -9.82 1.40
CA PRO A 19 7.31 -10.60 1.77
C PRO A 19 6.98 -12.02 2.26
N ALA A 20 5.91 -12.17 3.04
CA ALA A 20 5.46 -13.48 3.52
C ALA A 20 4.88 -14.35 2.39
N MET A 21 4.23 -13.74 1.39
CA MET A 21 3.79 -14.45 0.18
C MET A 21 4.98 -14.95 -0.63
N ILE A 22 5.98 -14.09 -0.84
CA ILE A 22 7.20 -14.41 -1.58
C ILE A 22 7.92 -15.61 -0.93
N GLU A 23 8.07 -15.59 0.40
CA GLU A 23 8.76 -16.69 1.10
C GLU A 23 8.01 -18.02 0.98
N ARG A 24 6.66 -18.00 1.03
CA ARG A 24 5.86 -19.21 0.78
C ARG A 24 6.07 -19.76 -0.62
N TYR A 25 6.01 -18.90 -1.64
CA TYR A 25 6.24 -19.31 -3.03
C TYR A 25 7.65 -19.84 -3.24
N ARG A 26 8.63 -19.22 -2.58
CA ARG A 26 10.01 -19.70 -2.59
C ARG A 26 10.12 -21.10 -1.99
N SER A 27 9.52 -21.34 -0.83
CA SER A 27 9.52 -22.65 -0.19
C SER A 27 8.87 -23.72 -1.07
N THR A 28 7.76 -23.42 -1.75
CA THR A 28 7.13 -24.34 -2.72
C THR A 28 8.08 -24.70 -3.87
N ILE A 29 8.77 -23.71 -4.44
CA ILE A 29 9.71 -23.93 -5.55
C ILE A 29 10.92 -24.74 -5.09
N GLU A 30 11.51 -24.41 -3.93
CA GLU A 30 12.67 -25.10 -3.39
C GLU A 30 12.34 -26.54 -2.97
N THR A 31 11.12 -26.80 -2.48
CA THR A 31 10.64 -28.15 -2.13
C THR A 31 10.54 -29.06 -3.37
N GLY A 32 10.18 -28.50 -4.52
CA GLY A 32 10.21 -29.20 -5.82
C GLY A 32 11.61 -29.35 -6.43
N GLY A 33 12.65 -28.86 -5.76
CA GLY A 33 14.03 -28.86 -6.28
C GLY A 33 14.31 -27.76 -7.30
N GLY A 34 13.40 -26.80 -7.45
CA GLY A 34 13.60 -25.61 -8.27
C GLY A 34 14.54 -24.59 -7.62
N LYS A 35 14.97 -23.60 -8.41
CA LYS A 35 15.87 -22.52 -7.97
C LYS A 35 15.31 -21.16 -8.35
N ILE A 36 15.55 -20.16 -7.50
CA ILE A 36 15.24 -18.76 -7.79
C ILE A 36 16.54 -18.07 -8.19
N HIS A 37 16.54 -17.50 -9.40
CA HIS A 37 17.70 -16.81 -9.97
C HIS A 37 17.68 -15.31 -9.69
N ARG A 38 16.48 -14.73 -9.68
CA ARG A 38 16.28 -13.29 -9.46
C ARG A 38 14.94 -13.07 -8.76
N LEU A 39 14.94 -12.18 -7.78
CA LEU A 39 13.76 -11.77 -7.03
C LEU A 39 13.86 -10.27 -6.83
N GLU A 40 12.88 -9.54 -7.36
CA GLU A 40 12.82 -8.09 -7.27
C GLU A 40 11.43 -7.66 -6.82
N ASP A 41 11.40 -6.94 -5.71
CA ASP A 41 10.25 -6.18 -5.27
C ASP A 41 10.34 -4.77 -5.88
N TRP A 42 9.37 -4.40 -6.72
CA TRP A 42 9.30 -3.06 -7.33
C TRP A 42 8.39 -2.11 -6.56
N GLY A 43 7.80 -2.56 -5.46
CA GLY A 43 6.92 -1.82 -4.59
C GLY A 43 5.62 -1.39 -5.28
N ARG A 44 4.98 -0.38 -4.69
CA ARG A 44 3.70 0.17 -5.15
C ARG A 44 3.91 1.13 -6.33
N ARG A 45 3.26 0.84 -7.46
CA ARG A 45 3.35 1.63 -8.69
C ARG A 45 1.96 1.99 -9.22
N GLN A 46 1.90 3.13 -9.90
CA GLN A 46 0.68 3.59 -10.58
C GLN A 46 0.44 2.73 -11.83
N LEU A 47 -0.79 2.23 -11.97
CA LEU A 47 -1.23 1.49 -13.15
C LEU A 47 -1.53 2.45 -14.30
N ALA A 48 -1.29 2.00 -15.53
CA ALA A 48 -1.64 2.77 -16.73
C ALA A 48 -3.16 2.91 -16.92
N TYR A 49 -3.93 1.94 -16.42
CA TYR A 49 -5.38 1.93 -16.39
C TYR A 49 -5.87 1.19 -15.14
N PRO A 50 -7.08 1.51 -14.64
CA PRO A 50 -7.57 0.88 -13.44
C PRO A 50 -7.89 -0.60 -13.65
N ILE A 51 -7.47 -1.45 -12.70
CA ILE A 51 -7.83 -2.87 -12.64
C ILE A 51 -8.68 -3.06 -11.38
N GLN A 52 -9.89 -3.60 -11.51
CA GLN A 52 -10.83 -3.72 -10.39
C GLN A 52 -11.04 -2.40 -9.62
N LYS A 53 -11.08 -1.26 -10.33
CA LYS A 53 -11.18 0.11 -9.78
C LYS A 53 -9.95 0.61 -8.99
N LEU A 54 -8.85 -0.15 -8.99
CA LEU A 54 -7.60 0.24 -8.34
C LEU A 54 -6.71 0.98 -9.32
N ALA A 55 -6.10 2.08 -8.86
CA ALA A 55 -5.18 2.88 -9.66
C ALA A 55 -3.70 2.54 -9.39
N LYS A 56 -3.41 1.82 -8.30
CA LYS A 56 -2.07 1.41 -7.88
C LYS A 56 -2.06 -0.09 -7.60
N ALA A 57 -0.92 -0.72 -7.83
CA ALA A 57 -0.67 -2.11 -7.44
C ALA A 57 0.78 -2.27 -6.99
N HIS A 58 1.02 -3.28 -6.17
CA HIS A 58 2.36 -3.67 -5.77
C HIS A 58 2.90 -4.69 -6.78
N TYR A 59 4.07 -4.43 -7.36
CA TYR A 59 4.67 -5.27 -8.38
C TYR A 59 5.80 -6.12 -7.83
N VAL A 60 5.76 -7.41 -8.14
CA VAL A 60 6.85 -8.34 -7.83
C VAL A 60 7.25 -9.07 -9.11
N LEU A 61 8.56 -9.19 -9.29
CA LEU A 61 9.19 -9.95 -10.35
C LEU A 61 9.99 -11.10 -9.73
N MET A 62 9.84 -12.29 -10.30
CA MET A 62 10.57 -13.48 -9.89
C MET A 62 11.02 -14.27 -11.13
N ASN A 63 12.30 -14.59 -11.21
CA ASN A 63 12.85 -15.51 -12.20
C ASN A 63 13.19 -16.83 -11.52
N VAL A 64 12.54 -17.89 -12.00
CA VAL A 64 12.60 -19.20 -11.39
C VAL A 64 12.99 -20.25 -12.41
N GLU A 65 13.63 -21.29 -11.93
CA GLU A 65 13.85 -22.53 -12.64
C GLU A 65 13.07 -23.61 -11.89
N CYS A 66 12.04 -24.15 -12.51
CA CYS A 66 11.17 -25.13 -11.87
C CYS A 66 10.66 -26.18 -12.86
N GLY A 67 10.11 -27.26 -12.31
CA GLY A 67 9.35 -28.27 -13.02
C GLY A 67 7.97 -27.76 -13.47
N THR A 68 7.29 -28.53 -14.32
CA THR A 68 5.93 -28.20 -14.76
C THR A 68 4.87 -28.44 -13.69
N GLU A 69 5.15 -29.29 -12.71
CA GLU A 69 4.22 -29.59 -11.60
C GLU A 69 4.20 -28.43 -10.59
N GLU A 70 5.38 -28.00 -10.12
CA GLU A 70 5.52 -26.81 -9.27
C GLU A 70 4.91 -25.55 -9.89
N LEU A 71 5.07 -25.38 -11.21
CA LEU A 71 4.49 -24.24 -11.92
C LEU A 71 2.95 -24.24 -11.84
N LYS A 72 2.31 -25.41 -11.99
CA LYS A 72 0.85 -25.53 -11.91
C LYS A 72 0.33 -25.27 -10.50
N GLU A 73 1.08 -25.72 -9.49
CA GLU A 73 0.77 -25.42 -8.10
C GLU A 73 0.85 -23.92 -7.84
N LEU A 74 1.90 -23.26 -8.32
CA LEU A 74 2.07 -21.81 -8.21
C LEU A 74 0.97 -21.03 -8.96
N GLU A 75 0.61 -21.47 -10.17
CA GLU A 75 -0.51 -20.88 -10.94
C GLU A 75 -1.84 -21.01 -10.18
N SER A 76 -2.07 -22.17 -9.56
CA SER A 76 -3.24 -22.40 -8.71
C SER A 76 -3.21 -21.48 -7.49
N ALA A 77 -2.06 -21.36 -6.82
CA ALA A 77 -1.89 -20.49 -5.67
C ALA A 77 -2.13 -19.00 -6.00
N PHE A 78 -1.75 -18.55 -7.20
CA PHE A 78 -2.09 -17.20 -7.67
C PHE A 78 -3.58 -17.05 -7.95
N ARG A 79 -4.23 -18.08 -8.52
CA ARG A 79 -5.66 -18.05 -8.86
C ARG A 79 -6.55 -17.99 -7.62
N PHE A 80 -6.19 -18.71 -6.55
CA PHE A 80 -6.98 -18.77 -5.31
C PHE A 80 -6.62 -17.67 -4.31
N ASN A 81 -5.64 -16.83 -4.62
CA ASN A 81 -5.27 -15.72 -3.75
C ASN A 81 -5.91 -14.42 -4.25
N ASP A 82 -6.94 -13.97 -3.55
CA ASP A 82 -7.67 -12.74 -3.86
C ASP A 82 -6.79 -11.47 -3.78
N ALA A 83 -5.65 -11.54 -3.08
CA ALA A 83 -4.69 -10.42 -3.04
C ALA A 83 -3.98 -10.22 -4.39
N VAL A 84 -3.89 -11.26 -5.24
CA VAL A 84 -3.23 -11.20 -6.54
C VAL A 84 -4.24 -10.75 -7.60
N LEU A 85 -4.04 -9.54 -8.14
CA LEU A 85 -4.92 -8.97 -9.14
C LEU A 85 -4.70 -9.58 -10.53
N ARG A 86 -3.43 -9.84 -10.86
CA ARG A 86 -3.02 -10.37 -12.17
C ARG A 86 -1.63 -10.97 -12.05
N ASN A 87 -1.39 -12.05 -12.78
CA ASN A 87 -0.10 -12.67 -12.97
C ASN A 87 0.22 -12.81 -14.47
N LEU A 88 1.50 -12.89 -14.79
CA LEU A 88 2.01 -13.20 -16.12
C LEU A 88 3.20 -14.15 -15.94
N ILE A 89 3.12 -15.31 -16.59
CA ILE A 89 4.15 -16.33 -16.59
C ILE A 89 4.70 -16.42 -18.01
N VAL A 90 6.01 -16.22 -18.15
CA VAL A 90 6.69 -16.24 -19.45
C VAL A 90 7.79 -17.28 -19.43
N VAL A 91 7.81 -18.16 -20.45
CA VAL A 91 8.90 -19.13 -20.61
C VAL A 91 10.15 -18.41 -21.09
N ARG A 92 11.28 -18.68 -20.43
CA ARG A 92 12.60 -18.17 -20.80
C ARG A 92 13.51 -19.29 -21.25
N LYS A 93 14.44 -18.95 -22.15
CA LYS A 93 15.46 -19.89 -22.66
C LYS A 93 16.60 -20.07 -21.67
N GLU A 94 16.92 -19.02 -20.92
CA GLU A 94 18.09 -18.93 -20.03
C GLU A 94 17.69 -18.33 -18.68
N ALA A 95 18.52 -18.57 -17.66
CA ALA A 95 18.40 -17.95 -16.35
C ALA A 95 18.82 -16.47 -16.44
N VAL A 96 17.84 -15.56 -16.36
CA VAL A 96 18.12 -14.12 -16.29
C VAL A 96 18.43 -13.76 -14.83
N THR A 97 19.71 -13.49 -14.55
CA THR A 97 20.22 -13.12 -13.22
C THR A 97 20.48 -11.62 -13.08
N ASP A 98 20.57 -10.89 -14.19
CA ASP A 98 20.83 -9.45 -14.18
C ASP A 98 19.69 -8.66 -13.54
N ALA A 99 20.03 -7.65 -12.72
CA ALA A 99 19.04 -6.73 -12.16
C ALA A 99 18.28 -5.97 -13.27
N SER A 100 16.95 -5.90 -13.15
CA SER A 100 16.09 -5.24 -14.13
C SER A 100 16.35 -3.74 -14.18
N LEU A 101 16.06 -3.13 -15.33
CA LEU A 101 16.16 -1.69 -15.54
C LEU A 101 15.23 -0.88 -14.62
N LEU A 102 14.23 -1.53 -14.01
CA LEU A 102 13.25 -0.87 -13.17
C LEU A 102 13.76 -0.63 -11.75
N VAL A 103 14.55 -1.56 -11.20
CA VAL A 103 15.26 -1.35 -9.92
C VAL A 103 16.37 -0.32 -10.11
N LYS A 104 17.19 -0.47 -11.16
CA LYS A 104 18.26 0.49 -11.50
C LYS A 104 17.75 1.94 -11.60
N ARG A 105 16.61 2.16 -12.26
CA ARG A 105 15.99 3.50 -12.38
C ARG A 105 15.35 4.02 -11.10
N ALA A 106 14.96 3.15 -10.18
CA ALA A 106 14.42 3.58 -8.89
C ALA A 106 15.55 4.12 -8.01
N ASP A 107 16.66 3.39 -7.92
CA ASP A 107 17.87 3.82 -7.21
C ASP A 107 18.40 5.15 -7.76
N ASP A 108 18.57 5.27 -9.10
CA ASP A 108 19.01 6.51 -9.76
C ASP A 108 18.10 7.73 -9.46
N ARG A 109 16.80 7.48 -9.21
CA ARG A 109 15.81 8.52 -8.93
C ARG A 109 15.76 8.89 -7.44
N GLU A 110 16.02 7.95 -6.54
CA GLU A 110 16.12 8.19 -5.10
C GLU A 110 17.43 8.89 -4.73
N GLU A 111 18.51 8.67 -5.47
CA GLU A 111 19.79 9.37 -5.30
C GLU A 111 19.77 10.84 -5.77
N ARG A 112 18.78 11.25 -6.56
CA ARG A 112 18.57 12.69 -6.84
C ARG A 112 17.91 13.33 -5.62
N PRO A 113 18.61 14.17 -4.84
CA PRO A 113 18.00 14.84 -3.70
C PRO A 113 16.81 15.63 -4.22
N ARG A 114 15.63 15.39 -3.63
CA ARG A 114 14.48 16.27 -3.81
C ARG A 114 14.97 17.65 -3.39
N PRO A 115 14.83 18.71 -4.20
CA PRO A 115 15.17 20.05 -3.75
C PRO A 115 14.28 20.32 -2.54
N VAL A 116 14.89 20.28 -1.35
CA VAL A 116 14.30 20.76 -0.11
C VAL A 116 14.02 22.22 -0.39
N ALA A 117 12.74 22.58 -0.48
CA ALA A 117 12.33 23.97 -0.44
C ALA A 117 12.50 24.48 1.00
N ASP A 118 13.76 24.56 1.44
CA ASP A 118 14.16 25.35 2.60
C ASP A 118 14.50 26.75 2.08
N ALA A 119 13.50 27.61 2.07
CA ALA A 119 13.73 29.05 2.13
C ALA A 119 13.56 29.47 3.60
N PRO A 120 14.61 29.96 4.28
CA PRO A 120 14.46 30.46 5.64
C PRO A 120 13.74 31.83 5.62
N ALA A 121 12.90 32.02 6.63
CA ALA A 121 12.16 33.25 6.91
C ALA A 121 13.05 34.35 7.51
N THR A 122 12.91 35.59 7.04
CA THR A 122 13.09 36.87 7.78
C THR A 122 12.62 38.00 6.84
N ASP A 123 11.71 38.90 7.22
CA ASP A 123 12.03 40.11 7.98
C ASP A 123 10.79 40.71 8.66
N GLU A 124 11.03 41.29 9.83
CA GLU A 124 10.09 41.90 10.78
C GLU A 124 9.48 43.22 10.27
N SER A 125 8.21 43.49 10.62
CA SER A 125 7.76 44.87 10.85
C SER A 125 6.58 44.89 11.82
N ALA A 126 6.91 45.03 13.11
CA ALA A 126 6.13 45.85 14.04
C ALA A 126 6.70 47.28 13.91
N THR A 127 5.93 48.36 13.80
CA THR A 127 5.14 48.98 14.89
C THR A 127 4.45 50.21 14.29
N ASP A 128 3.16 50.43 14.56
CA ASP A 128 2.64 51.77 14.84
C ASP A 128 1.30 51.65 15.60
N GLU A 129 1.34 51.93 16.90
CA GLU A 129 0.16 52.20 17.71
C GLU A 129 -0.20 53.68 17.59
N SER A 130 -1.47 54.01 17.33
CA SER A 130 -2.20 54.98 18.17
C SER A 130 -3.71 55.07 17.86
N VAL A 131 -4.49 54.61 18.85
CA VAL A 131 -5.64 55.27 19.51
C VAL A 131 -6.79 55.81 18.65
N THR A 132 -7.98 55.22 18.82
CA THR A 132 -9.15 55.92 19.40
C THR A 132 -10.14 54.92 19.99
N ALA A 133 -10.46 55.13 21.25
CA ALA A 133 -11.50 54.44 22.02
C ALA A 133 -12.87 55.06 21.72
N GLU A 134 -13.92 54.24 21.66
CA GLU A 134 -15.21 54.60 22.27
C GLU A 134 -15.99 53.34 22.64
N SER A 135 -16.52 53.38 23.86
CA SER A 135 -17.26 52.35 24.57
C SER A 135 -18.76 52.42 24.24
N ASP A 136 -19.48 51.30 24.25
CA ASP A 136 -20.86 51.19 24.77
C ASP A 136 -21.25 49.70 24.78
N GLU A 137 -21.22 49.04 25.94
CA GLU A 137 -22.38 48.75 26.81
C GLU A 137 -23.01 47.38 26.52
N ALA A 138 -22.77 46.43 27.43
CA ALA A 138 -23.57 45.23 27.61
C ALA A 138 -24.72 45.55 28.57
N PRO A 139 -25.85 44.81 28.55
CA PRO A 139 -25.85 43.63 29.41
C PRO A 139 -26.61 42.40 28.89
N ALA A 140 -26.27 41.29 29.52
CA ALA A 140 -26.90 39.98 29.44
C ALA A 140 -28.36 39.97 29.96
N VAL A 141 -29.18 39.05 29.44
CA VAL A 141 -30.24 38.40 30.23
C VAL A 141 -30.33 36.92 29.83
N GLU A 142 -30.17 36.06 30.84
CA GLU A 142 -30.47 34.64 30.87
C GLU A 142 -31.92 34.30 30.50
N ALA A 143 -32.16 33.08 30.00
CA ALA A 143 -32.97 32.07 30.71
C ALA A 143 -33.49 30.99 29.75
N ALA A 144 -33.01 29.76 29.95
CA ALA A 144 -33.75 28.53 29.63
C ALA A 144 -34.97 28.39 30.60
N PRO A 145 -35.96 27.52 30.34
CA PRO A 145 -35.85 26.07 30.67
C PRO A 145 -36.41 25.16 29.53
N GLU A 146 -35.96 23.92 29.33
CA GLU A 146 -36.38 22.65 30.00
C GLU A 146 -37.91 22.46 30.05
N ALA A 147 -38.56 21.30 29.82
CA ALA A 147 -38.24 19.91 29.52
C ALA A 147 -39.60 19.20 29.24
N ASP A 148 -39.61 18.02 28.61
CA ASP A 148 -40.48 16.87 28.97
C ASP A 148 -40.02 15.66 28.12
N SER A 149 -39.34 14.61 28.60
CA SER A 149 -39.70 13.52 29.54
C SER A 149 -40.87 12.59 29.15
N GLY A 150 -40.63 11.30 29.42
CA GLY A 150 -41.48 10.12 29.19
C GLY A 150 -40.65 9.01 28.52
N ASP A 151 -39.89 8.13 29.19
CA ASP A 151 -40.17 7.28 30.36
C ASP A 151 -41.44 6.43 30.15
N ALA A 152 -41.54 5.10 30.32
CA ALA A 152 -40.68 3.99 30.73
C ALA A 152 -41.40 2.68 30.33
N ALA A 153 -40.71 1.53 30.36
CA ALA A 153 -41.15 0.34 31.11
C ALA A 153 -40.20 -0.86 30.90
N GLU A 154 -39.53 -1.23 31.99
CA GLU A 154 -38.95 -2.54 32.29
C GLU A 154 -39.98 -3.68 32.25
N ALA A 155 -39.52 -4.91 31.99
CA ALA A 155 -39.66 -6.03 32.95
C ALA A 155 -39.01 -7.34 32.42
N THR A 156 -37.95 -7.78 33.13
CA THR A 156 -37.70 -9.12 33.73
C THR A 156 -37.83 -10.39 32.84
N SER A 157 -37.09 -11.50 32.97
CA SER A 157 -36.56 -12.27 34.10
C SER A 157 -35.67 -13.39 33.51
N SER A 158 -34.42 -13.56 33.94
CA SER A 158 -33.90 -14.67 34.77
C SER A 158 -34.29 -16.13 34.43
N ALA A 159 -33.23 -16.97 34.39
CA ALA A 159 -33.14 -18.39 34.78
C ALA A 159 -33.83 -19.48 33.93
N GLU A 160 -33.04 -20.31 33.22
CA GLU A 160 -32.65 -21.70 33.59
C GLU A 160 -31.62 -22.24 32.57
#